data_AF-A0AAW3WHD5-F1
#
_entry.id   AF-A0AAW3WHD5-F1
#
_cell.length_a   1.000
_cell.length_b   1.000
_cell.length_c   1.000
_cell.angle_alpha   90.00
_cell.angle_beta   90.00
_cell.angle_gamma   90.00
#
_symmetry.space_group_name_H-M   'P 1'
#
loop_
_entity.id
_entity.type
_entity.pdbx_description
1 polymer ?
#
loop_
_entity_poly.entity_id
_entity_poly.type
_entity_poly.pdbx_seq_one_letter_code
_entity_poly.pdbx_strand_id
1 'polypeptide(L)'
;MKKSTIIIMFGIVIIVTAFLGMDNNKMYQKQKNFETINEVLDQLNDKPLKAIDETGKFTETNEFKECFSERKRTTNIDFNFSKVKIEKVYNLSEKDKNEMLSEYDGFRNNFSKRRPITREEPISLIVDAYNHRYPEGKDDRPQKLKVNLVMIDEGEGLVIDYITCHSYVEGKDND
;
A
#
# COMPACT_ATOMS: atom_id res chain seq x y z
N MET A 1 41.94 -36.45 1.16
CA MET A 1 41.58 -35.29 2.00
C MET A 1 40.66 -34.25 1.32
N LYS A 2 40.20 -34.43 0.07
CA LYS A 2 39.38 -33.40 -0.63
C LYS A 2 37.85 -33.51 -0.43
N LYS A 3 37.35 -34.63 0.11
CA LYS A 3 35.90 -34.85 0.32
C LYS A 3 35.38 -34.27 1.64
N SER A 4 36.22 -34.16 2.66
CA SER A 4 35.83 -33.68 3.99
C SER A 4 35.64 -32.16 4.03
N THR A 5 36.43 -31.40 3.26
CA THR A 5 36.30 -29.94 3.17
C THR A 5 34.97 -29.51 2.51
N ILE A 6 34.48 -30.27 1.52
CA ILE A 6 33.20 -29.98 0.84
C ILE A 6 32.01 -30.19 1.79
N ILE A 7 32.04 -31.23 2.62
CA ILE A 7 30.97 -31.54 3.58
C ILE A 7 30.88 -30.46 4.66
N ILE A 8 32.02 -29.96 5.15
CA ILE A 8 32.06 -28.86 6.13
C ILE A 8 31.52 -27.56 5.51
N MET A 9 31.83 -27.29 4.24
CA MET A 9 31.36 -26.09 3.54
C MET A 9 29.83 -26.09 3.35
N PHE A 10 29.24 -27.24 3.00
CA PHE A 10 27.78 -27.38 2.90
C PHE A 10 27.08 -27.19 4.25
N GLY A 11 27.66 -27.72 5.34
CA GLY A 11 27.11 -27.54 6.69
C GLY A 11 27.08 -26.07 7.12
N ILE A 12 28.15 -25.31 6.83
CA ILE A 12 28.21 -23.88 7.12
C ILE A 12 27.16 -23.11 6.30
N VAL A 13 26.98 -23.42 5.02
CA VAL A 13 25.97 -22.76 4.18
C VAL A 13 24.55 -23.00 4.70
N ILE A 14 24.22 -24.23 5.13
CA ILE A 14 22.91 -24.56 5.70
C ILE A 14 22.68 -23.81 7.02
N ILE A 15 23.68 -23.73 7.88
CA ILE A 15 23.59 -22.99 9.15
C ILE A 15 23.42 -21.49 8.88
N VAL A 16 24.23 -20.91 7.99
CA VAL A 16 24.12 -19.48 7.63
C VAL A 16 22.78 -19.16 6.97
N THR A 17 22.26 -20.03 6.10
CA THR A 17 20.92 -19.84 5.49
C THR A 17 19.79 -20.03 6.49
N ALA A 18 19.91 -20.95 7.45
CA ALA A 18 18.94 -21.07 8.55
C ALA A 18 18.95 -19.85 9.47
N PHE A 19 20.13 -19.31 9.80
CA PHE A 19 20.24 -18.08 10.58
C PHE A 19 19.74 -16.85 9.81
N LEU A 20 20.00 -16.75 8.49
CA LEU A 20 19.43 -15.70 7.64
C LEU A 20 17.91 -15.84 7.47
N GLY A 21 17.37 -17.06 7.48
CA GLY A 21 15.93 -17.33 7.48
C GLY A 21 15.25 -17.10 8.84
N MET A 22 16.01 -17.16 9.93
CA MET A 22 15.57 -16.83 11.28
C MET A 22 15.78 -15.36 11.65
N ASP A 23 16.47 -14.59 10.79
CA ASP A 23 16.56 -13.14 10.92
C ASP A 23 15.20 -12.54 10.53
N ASN A 24 14.22 -12.72 11.44
CA ASN A 24 12.93 -12.05 11.45
C ASN A 24 13.07 -10.53 11.68
N ASN A 25 14.28 -9.97 11.60
CA ASN A 25 14.53 -8.57 11.79
C ASN A 25 13.85 -7.76 10.67
N LYS A 26 12.67 -7.25 11.03
CA LYS A 26 11.96 -6.11 10.45
C LYS A 26 11.15 -6.36 9.18
N MET A 27 10.69 -7.58 8.93
CA MET A 27 9.55 -7.71 8.02
C MET A 27 8.32 -7.16 8.73
N TYR A 28 7.68 -6.14 8.15
CA TYR A 28 6.51 -5.48 8.72
C TYR A 28 5.43 -6.54 9.02
N GLN A 29 5.04 -6.69 10.29
CA GLN A 29 3.93 -7.55 10.69
C GLN A 29 2.70 -6.69 10.90
N LYS A 30 1.62 -7.02 10.19
CA LYS A 30 0.33 -6.34 10.31
C LYS A 30 -0.19 -6.43 11.74
N GLN A 31 -0.61 -5.31 12.31
CA GLN A 31 -1.17 -5.23 13.65
C GLN A 31 -2.69 -5.00 13.65
N LYS A 32 -3.26 -4.50 12.55
CA LYS A 32 -4.69 -4.23 12.40
C LYS A 32 -5.29 -5.15 11.34
N ASN A 33 -6.43 -5.73 11.64
CA ASN A 33 -7.25 -6.43 10.66
C ASN A 33 -8.41 -5.51 10.28
N PHE A 34 -8.66 -5.35 8.98
CA PHE A 34 -9.80 -4.60 8.45
C PHE A 34 -10.72 -5.60 7.76
N GLU A 35 -11.97 -5.68 8.18
CA GLU A 35 -12.96 -6.59 7.58
C GLU A 35 -13.74 -5.90 6.47
N THR A 36 -13.81 -4.57 6.51
CA THR A 36 -14.63 -3.77 5.58
C THR A 36 -13.84 -2.65 4.90
N ILE A 37 -14.31 -2.27 3.72
CA ILE A 37 -13.80 -1.11 2.97
C ILE A 37 -13.84 0.15 3.84
N ASN A 38 -14.94 0.36 4.58
CA ASN A 38 -15.14 1.56 5.38
C ASN A 38 -14.09 1.72 6.48
N GLU A 39 -13.67 0.63 7.12
CA GLU A 39 -12.61 0.70 8.14
C GLU A 39 -11.28 1.16 7.56
N VAL A 40 -10.94 0.69 6.35
CA VAL A 40 -9.75 1.15 5.62
C VAL A 40 -9.88 2.63 5.26
N LEU A 41 -11.04 3.04 4.73
CA LEU A 41 -11.30 4.44 4.37
C LEU A 41 -11.26 5.37 5.59
N ASP A 42 -11.83 4.96 6.72
CA ASP A 42 -11.79 5.70 7.98
C ASP A 42 -10.37 5.82 8.54
N GLN A 43 -9.50 4.84 8.26
CA GLN A 43 -8.08 4.91 8.62
C GLN A 43 -7.29 5.87 7.74
N LEU A 44 -7.75 6.14 6.51
CA LEU A 44 -7.15 7.11 5.59
C LEU A 44 -7.73 8.52 5.73
N ASN A 45 -9.01 8.63 6.10
CA ASN A 45 -9.75 9.89 6.06
C ASN A 45 -9.31 10.86 7.15
N ASP A 46 -8.79 12.01 6.73
CA ASP A 46 -8.38 13.14 7.55
C ASP A 46 -7.31 12.79 8.62
N LYS A 47 -6.59 11.68 8.44
CA LYS A 47 -5.52 11.24 9.33
C LYS A 47 -4.14 11.53 8.74
N PRO A 48 -3.11 11.81 9.57
CA PRO A 48 -1.76 11.97 9.09
C PRO A 48 -1.22 10.69 8.44
N LEU A 49 -0.83 10.80 7.17
CA LEU A 49 -0.22 9.69 6.41
C LEU A 49 1.30 9.68 6.55
N LYS A 50 1.89 10.84 6.86
CA LYS A 50 3.32 11.02 7.07
C LYS A 50 3.59 11.76 8.38
N ALA A 51 4.67 11.38 9.04
CA ALA A 51 5.17 11.99 10.26
C ALA A 51 6.70 12.15 10.19
N ILE A 52 7.23 12.98 11.08
CA ILE A 52 8.67 13.09 11.31
C ILE A 52 9.06 12.00 12.31
N ASP A 53 10.01 11.14 11.95
CA ASP A 53 10.55 10.12 12.85
C ASP A 53 11.55 10.70 13.86
N GLU A 54 12.02 9.84 14.77
CA GLU A 54 13.00 10.21 15.81
C GLU A 54 14.33 10.73 15.23
N THR A 55 14.63 10.44 13.96
CA THR A 55 15.82 10.89 13.25
C THR A 55 15.60 12.20 12.48
N GLY A 56 14.40 12.77 12.56
CA GLY A 56 14.02 13.99 11.84
C GLY A 56 13.62 13.75 10.38
N LYS A 57 13.44 12.50 9.93
CA LYS A 57 13.07 12.18 8.55
C LYS A 57 11.56 12.05 8.39
N PHE A 58 11.06 12.50 7.24
CA PHE A 58 9.68 12.24 6.86
C PHE A 58 9.50 10.79 6.45
N THR A 59 8.65 10.10 7.20
CA THR A 59 8.29 8.70 6.95
C THR A 59 6.78 8.54 6.97
N GLU A 60 6.31 7.49 6.34
CA GLU A 60 4.91 7.05 6.40
C GLU A 60 4.57 6.60 7.83
N THR A 61 3.38 6.96 8.31
CA THR A 61 2.90 6.50 9.62
C THR A 61 2.62 4.99 9.59
N ASN A 62 2.76 4.33 10.74
CA ASN A 62 2.47 2.89 10.84
C ASN A 62 1.00 2.63 10.52
N GLU A 63 0.10 3.49 11.00
CA GLU A 63 -1.33 3.40 10.74
C GLU A 63 -1.66 3.51 9.25
N PHE A 64 -0.92 4.34 8.51
CA PHE A 64 -1.07 4.43 7.06
C PHE A 64 -0.57 3.17 6.36
N LYS A 65 0.59 2.65 6.79
CA LYS A 65 1.13 1.39 6.26
C LYS A 65 0.18 0.23 6.46
N GLU A 66 -0.48 0.10 7.62
CA GLU A 66 -1.46 -0.97 7.90
C GLU A 66 -2.54 -1.13 6.81
N CYS A 67 -2.90 -0.05 6.11
CA CYS A 67 -3.90 -0.08 5.05
C CYS A 67 -3.44 -0.78 3.76
N PHE A 68 -2.15 -1.09 3.59
CA PHE A 68 -1.59 -1.60 2.34
C PHE A 68 -1.18 -3.06 2.41
N SER A 69 -1.12 -3.70 1.24
CA SER A 69 -0.62 -5.06 1.10
C SER A 69 0.82 -5.22 1.61
N GLU A 70 1.19 -6.42 2.05
CA GLU A 70 2.55 -6.77 2.48
C GLU A 70 3.63 -6.26 1.50
N ARG A 71 3.40 -6.45 0.21
CA ARG A 71 4.33 -6.03 -0.85
C ARG A 71 4.49 -4.50 -0.88
N LYS A 72 3.40 -3.75 -0.80
CA LYS A 72 3.44 -2.28 -0.85
C LYS A 72 4.11 -1.70 0.40
N ARG A 73 3.81 -2.24 1.58
CA ARG A 73 4.41 -1.84 2.86
C ARG A 73 5.93 -2.03 2.93
N THR A 74 6.45 -3.03 2.21
CA THR A 74 7.89 -3.38 2.19
C THR A 74 8.67 -2.69 1.08
N THR A 75 8.00 -2.04 0.12
CA THR A 75 8.65 -1.43 -1.06
C THR A 75 8.41 0.07 -1.13
N ASN A 76 7.26 0.49 -1.64
CA ASN A 76 6.82 1.88 -1.72
C ASN A 76 5.30 1.92 -1.97
N ILE A 77 4.60 2.75 -1.21
CA ILE A 77 3.16 2.94 -1.34
C ILE A 77 2.80 3.82 -2.56
N ASP A 78 3.73 4.64 -3.05
CA ASP A 78 3.56 5.58 -4.18
C ASP A 78 2.33 6.50 -4.00
N PHE A 79 2.07 6.90 -2.76
CA PHE A 79 1.01 7.82 -2.37
C PHE A 79 1.58 8.87 -1.42
N ASN A 80 2.02 9.98 -1.99
CA ASN A 80 2.94 10.91 -1.32
C ASN A 80 2.26 12.17 -0.78
N PHE A 81 1.19 12.00 -0.01
CA PHE A 81 0.47 13.11 0.64
C PHE A 81 0.71 13.12 2.14
N SER A 82 0.56 14.29 2.77
CA SER A 82 0.62 14.42 4.23
C SER A 82 -0.66 13.94 4.91
N LYS A 83 -1.79 14.17 4.23
CA LYS A 83 -3.15 13.86 4.65
C LYS A 83 -4.03 13.82 3.41
N VAL A 84 -5.09 13.02 3.45
CA VAL A 84 -6.18 13.09 2.48
C VAL A 84 -7.51 13.17 3.20
N LYS A 85 -8.45 13.93 2.65
CA LYS A 85 -9.83 13.99 3.14
C LYS A 85 -10.74 13.44 2.06
N ILE A 86 -11.52 12.42 2.41
CA ILE A 86 -12.43 11.75 1.47
C ILE A 86 -13.71 12.59 1.38
N GLU A 87 -13.96 13.14 0.19
CA GLU A 87 -15.15 13.96 -0.09
C GLU A 87 -16.29 13.11 -0.61
N LYS A 88 -15.98 12.10 -1.44
CA LYS A 88 -16.99 11.23 -2.05
C LYS A 88 -16.44 9.85 -2.34
N VAL A 89 -17.27 8.83 -2.13
CA VAL A 89 -17.07 7.46 -2.56
C VAL A 89 -18.01 7.19 -3.74
N TYR A 90 -17.48 6.67 -4.85
CA TYR A 90 -18.28 6.33 -6.02
C TYR A 90 -18.63 4.84 -6.05
N ASN A 91 -19.89 4.57 -6.36
CA ASN A 91 -20.30 3.26 -6.83
C ASN A 91 -19.91 3.12 -8.29
N LEU A 92 -18.93 2.25 -8.57
CA LEU A 92 -18.49 1.96 -9.92
C LEU A 92 -19.55 1.13 -10.66
N SER A 93 -19.72 1.38 -11.96
CA SER A 93 -20.47 0.48 -12.82
C SER A 93 -19.70 -0.84 -12.99
N GLU A 94 -20.38 -1.93 -13.33
CA GLU A 94 -19.70 -3.22 -13.59
C GLU A 94 -18.64 -3.11 -14.70
N LYS A 95 -18.87 -2.24 -15.69
CA LYS A 95 -17.89 -1.96 -16.73
C LYS A 95 -16.62 -1.36 -16.13
N ASP A 96 -16.75 -0.30 -15.33
CA ASP A 96 -15.60 0.40 -14.75
C ASP A 96 -14.84 -0.46 -13.74
N LYS A 97 -15.57 -1.30 -12.98
CA LYS A 97 -14.97 -2.29 -12.08
C LYS A 97 -14.08 -3.26 -12.86
N ASN A 98 -14.61 -3.83 -13.94
CA ASN A 98 -13.87 -4.81 -14.77
C ASN A 98 -12.66 -4.17 -15.45
N GLU A 99 -12.78 -2.92 -15.92
CA GLU A 99 -11.66 -2.18 -16.50
C GLU A 99 -10.54 -1.98 -15.48
N MET A 100 -10.90 -1.54 -14.27
CA MET A 100 -9.95 -1.34 -13.18
C MET A 100 -9.27 -2.64 -12.72
N LEU A 101 -10.02 -3.74 -12.65
CA LEU A 101 -9.48 -5.05 -12.30
C LEU A 101 -8.55 -5.59 -13.40
N SER A 102 -8.90 -5.39 -14.68
CA SER A 102 -8.04 -5.76 -15.81
C SER A 102 -6.70 -5.01 -15.78
N GLU A 103 -6.73 -3.70 -15.50
CA GLU A 103 -5.52 -2.90 -15.33
C GLU A 103 -4.69 -3.42 -14.14
N TYR A 104 -5.33 -3.62 -12.99
CA TYR A 104 -4.71 -4.19 -11.79
C TYR A 104 -4.04 -5.54 -12.07
N ASP A 105 -4.74 -6.46 -12.74
CA ASP A 105 -4.21 -7.77 -13.10
C ASP A 105 -2.99 -7.67 -14.02
N GLY A 106 -2.99 -6.72 -14.95
CA GLY A 106 -1.85 -6.39 -15.79
C GLY A 106 -0.60 -6.04 -14.96
N PHE A 107 -0.74 -5.18 -13.95
CA PHE A 107 0.34 -4.85 -13.03
C PHE A 107 0.73 -6.04 -12.15
N ARG A 108 -0.27 -6.68 -11.55
CA ARG A 108 -0.12 -7.80 -10.63
C ARG A 108 0.61 -8.97 -11.25
N ASN A 109 0.39 -9.20 -12.54
CA ASN A 109 1.06 -10.26 -13.28
C ASN A 109 2.58 -10.13 -13.34
N ASN A 110 3.13 -8.97 -13.00
CA ASN A 110 4.57 -8.74 -12.93
C ASN A 110 5.15 -8.88 -11.52
N PHE A 111 4.35 -9.18 -10.49
CA PHE A 111 4.83 -9.28 -9.11
C PHE A 111 5.45 -10.65 -8.83
N SER A 112 6.64 -10.65 -8.20
CA SER A 112 7.46 -11.83 -7.90
C SER A 112 6.96 -12.70 -6.74
N LYS A 113 6.17 -12.13 -5.83
CA LYS A 113 5.49 -12.84 -4.73
C LYS A 113 4.02 -12.49 -4.72
N ARG A 114 3.16 -13.49 -4.54
CA ARG A 114 1.70 -13.34 -4.43
C ARG A 114 1.18 -14.25 -3.34
N ARG A 115 0.48 -13.67 -2.37
CA ARG A 115 -0.47 -14.45 -1.57
C ARG A 115 -1.72 -14.72 -2.43
N PRO A 116 -2.43 -15.83 -2.20
CA PRO A 116 -3.75 -16.03 -2.78
C PRO A 116 -4.67 -14.89 -2.37
N ILE A 117 -5.41 -14.36 -3.33
CA ILE A 117 -6.43 -13.33 -3.08
C ILE A 117 -7.77 -14.02 -3.03
N THR A 118 -8.52 -13.78 -1.96
CA THR A 118 -9.86 -14.37 -1.76
C THR A 118 -10.98 -13.41 -2.15
N ARG A 119 -10.68 -12.11 -2.22
CA ARG A 119 -11.62 -11.04 -2.50
C ARG A 119 -10.90 -9.86 -3.15
N GLU A 120 -11.51 -9.27 -4.17
CA GLU A 120 -11.03 -8.06 -4.86
C GLU A 120 -12.19 -7.06 -4.93
N GLU A 121 -11.95 -5.82 -4.51
CA GLU A 121 -12.95 -4.77 -4.38
C GLU A 121 -12.40 -3.45 -4.97
N PRO A 122 -12.73 -3.15 -6.24
CA PRO A 122 -12.38 -1.89 -6.86
C PRO A 122 -13.27 -0.75 -6.32
N ILE A 123 -12.67 0.39 -5.99
CA ILE A 123 -13.37 1.57 -5.49
C ILE A 123 -12.76 2.85 -6.06
N SER A 124 -13.58 3.86 -6.28
CA SER A 124 -13.12 5.18 -6.72
C SER A 124 -13.57 6.25 -5.73
N LEU A 125 -12.68 7.19 -5.45
CA LEU A 125 -12.83 8.23 -4.45
C LEU A 125 -12.56 9.60 -5.06
N ILE A 126 -13.27 10.63 -4.62
CA ILE A 126 -12.78 12.01 -4.71
C ILE A 126 -12.21 12.39 -3.36
N VAL A 127 -10.96 12.87 -3.39
CA VAL A 127 -10.25 13.29 -2.19
C VAL A 127 -9.67 14.68 -2.36
N ASP A 128 -9.62 15.40 -1.25
CA ASP A 128 -8.77 16.57 -1.08
C ASP A 128 -7.42 16.10 -0.51
N ALA A 129 -6.37 16.18 -1.33
CA ALA A 129 -5.04 15.70 -0.98
C ALA A 129 -4.11 16.86 -0.61
N TYR A 130 -3.48 16.76 0.56
CA TYR A 130 -2.66 17.82 1.13
C TYR A 130 -1.18 17.48 0.98
N ASN A 131 -0.44 18.30 0.25
CA ASN A 131 0.99 18.13 0.08
C ASN A 131 1.75 18.57 1.34
N HIS A 132 2.88 17.91 1.59
CA HIS A 132 3.85 18.41 2.57
C HIS A 132 4.97 19.14 1.84
N ARG A 133 5.13 20.45 2.07
CA ARG A 133 6.31 21.20 1.62
C ARG A 133 7.28 21.36 2.78
N TYR A 134 8.50 20.88 2.58
CA TYR A 134 9.64 21.19 3.44
C TYR A 134 10.38 22.41 2.87
N PRO A 135 10.91 23.36 3.67
CA PRO A 135 10.77 23.59 5.11
C PRO A 135 9.79 24.74 5.47
N GLU A 136 9.09 25.35 4.50
CA GLU A 136 8.44 26.66 4.65
C GLU A 136 6.94 26.65 4.98
N GLY A 137 6.42 25.52 5.45
CA GLY A 137 5.06 25.45 5.99
C GLY A 137 4.15 24.47 5.25
N LYS A 138 3.10 24.05 5.96
CA LYS A 138 2.04 23.23 5.38
C LYS A 138 1.42 24.03 4.22
N ASP A 139 1.52 23.53 2.99
CA ASP A 139 0.62 24.02 1.95
C ASP A 139 -0.73 23.38 2.25
N ASP A 140 -1.52 24.08 3.06
CA ASP A 140 -2.86 23.64 3.46
C ASP A 140 -3.86 23.72 2.29
N ARG A 141 -3.42 24.12 1.08
CA ARG A 141 -4.28 24.08 -0.11
C ARG A 141 -4.37 22.63 -0.60
N PRO A 142 -5.55 22.01 -0.52
CA PRO A 142 -5.72 20.68 -1.07
C PRO A 142 -5.68 20.72 -2.59
N GLN A 143 -5.15 19.64 -3.18
CA GLN A 143 -5.39 19.30 -4.56
C GLN A 143 -6.52 18.28 -4.62
N LYS A 144 -7.57 18.57 -5.39
CA LYS A 144 -8.67 17.64 -5.60
C LYS A 144 -8.24 16.55 -6.58
N LEU A 145 -8.36 15.29 -6.17
CA LEU A 145 -7.93 14.12 -6.93
C LEU A 145 -9.04 13.08 -7.03
N LYS A 146 -9.09 12.38 -8.17
CA LYS A 146 -9.80 11.11 -8.31
C LYS A 146 -8.81 10.00 -8.00
N VAL A 147 -9.10 9.20 -6.99
CA VAL A 147 -8.25 8.10 -6.55
C VAL A 147 -8.98 6.79 -6.77
N ASN A 148 -8.39 5.91 -7.57
CA ASN A 148 -8.91 4.56 -7.77
C ASN A 148 -8.06 3.60 -6.93
N LEU A 149 -8.73 2.71 -6.21
CA LEU A 149 -8.11 1.72 -5.35
C LEU A 149 -8.62 0.34 -5.74
N VAL A 150 -7.74 -0.67 -5.72
CA VAL A 150 -8.16 -2.07 -5.64
C VAL A 150 -7.79 -2.58 -4.27
N MET A 151 -8.82 -2.87 -3.49
CA MET A 151 -8.69 -3.50 -2.19
C MET A 151 -8.77 -5.01 -2.34
N ILE A 152 -7.91 -5.73 -1.63
CA ILE A 152 -7.81 -7.18 -1.70
C ILE A 152 -7.78 -7.78 -0.30
N ASP A 153 -8.24 -9.01 -0.16
CA ASP A 153 -7.99 -9.82 1.04
C ASP A 153 -6.89 -10.85 0.76
N GLU A 154 -5.73 -10.64 1.39
CA GLU A 154 -4.54 -11.50 1.32
C GLU A 154 -4.39 -12.45 2.53
N GLY A 155 -5.46 -12.65 3.30
CA GLY A 155 -5.49 -13.49 4.51
C GLY A 155 -5.13 -12.76 5.81
N GLU A 156 -4.98 -11.43 5.76
CA GLU A 156 -4.75 -10.56 6.92
C GLU A 156 -5.84 -9.47 7.03
N GLY A 157 -6.99 -9.69 6.38
CA GLY A 157 -8.02 -8.70 6.17
C GLY A 157 -7.77 -7.83 4.95
N LEU A 158 -8.75 -6.96 4.68
CA LEU A 158 -8.79 -6.09 3.52
C LEU A 158 -7.66 -5.06 3.55
N VAL A 159 -6.98 -4.91 2.42
CA VAL A 159 -5.84 -4.00 2.23
C VAL A 159 -5.85 -3.40 0.83
N ILE A 160 -5.22 -2.27 0.64
CA ILE A 160 -4.99 -1.62 -0.66
C ILE A 160 -3.73 -2.23 -1.29
N ASP A 161 -3.87 -2.84 -2.46
CA ASP A 161 -2.71 -3.34 -3.24
C ASP A 161 -2.47 -2.51 -4.51
N TYR A 162 -3.51 -1.83 -4.99
CA TYR A 162 -3.44 -0.93 -6.14
C TYR A 162 -3.98 0.45 -5.81
N ILE A 163 -3.30 1.47 -6.31
CA ILE A 163 -3.71 2.87 -6.19
C ILE A 163 -3.28 3.64 -7.43
N THR A 164 -4.20 4.41 -8.00
CA THR A 164 -3.91 5.41 -9.03
C THR A 164 -4.55 6.73 -8.67
N CYS A 165 -3.84 7.82 -8.99
CA CYS A 165 -4.26 9.18 -8.69
C CYS A 165 -4.35 9.97 -10.00
N HIS A 166 -5.50 10.57 -10.25
CA HIS A 166 -5.73 11.45 -11.39
C HIS A 166 -6.17 12.83 -10.90
N SER A 167 -5.76 13.88 -11.60
CA SER A 167 -6.28 15.22 -11.31
C SER A 167 -7.80 15.24 -11.50
N TYR A 168 -8.52 15.78 -10.52
CA TYR A 168 -9.96 15.92 -10.63
C TYR A 168 -10.31 17.30 -11.19
N VAL A 169 -11.16 17.32 -12.21
CA VAL A 169 -11.76 18.53 -12.76
C VAL A 169 -13.27 18.38 -12.66
N GLU A 170 -13.90 19.22 -11.85
CA GLU A 170 -15.34 19.20 -11.60
C GLU A 170 -16.10 19.41 -12.92
N GLY A 171 -17.03 18.50 -13.23
CA GLY A 171 -17.84 18.53 -14.46
C GLY A 171 -17.33 17.70 -15.64
N LYS A 172 -16.23 16.95 -15.52
CA LYS A 172 -15.72 16.05 -16.57
C LYS A 172 -16.12 14.57 -16.44
N ASP A 173 -16.96 14.22 -15.47
CA ASP A 173 -17.40 12.82 -15.26
C ASP A 173 -18.52 12.38 -16.23
N ASN A 174 -18.78 13.13 -17.32
CA ASN A 174 -19.89 12.90 -18.26
C ASN A 174 -19.48 12.51 -19.69
N ASP A 175 -18.20 12.22 -19.97
CA ASP A 175 -17.76 11.72 -21.28
C ASP A 175 -17.27 10.26 -21.20
#